data_AF-A0A936BAF5-F1
#
_entry.id   AF-A0A936BAF5-F1
#
_cell.length_a   1.000
_cell.length_b   1.000
_cell.length_c   1.000
_cell.angle_alpha   90.00
_cell.angle_beta   90.00
_cell.angle_gamma   90.00
#
_symmetry.space_group_name_H-M   'P 1'
#
loop_
_entity.id
_entity.type
_entity.pdbx_description
1 polymer ?
#
loop_
_entity_poly.entity_id
_entity_poly.type
_entity_poly.pdbx_seq_one_letter_code
_entity_poly.pdbx_strand_id
1 'polypeptide(L)'
;MQDVVFTGNYANNDGGAIYNMSHQSHLTLINVAFTGNDAHRYGGAFYNGAYTTFTLVNGTFAGNSANNYGGAIYTNANLAENYPNIHNSIFWNNKGYEEIVGLPVSPSIFNNGGFTGAPRISHSLIEKCNPDGVWLNFCGTNGGGNLEDSLPLFIEMPDPETSPHTQGNVRLLAGSPAIDAGDEGVVTVATDLDGNPRFVGTAVDLGAYESPYSRTIIYVNHAATGGNNGTTWANAYTDLQAALASATGIDEIWVATGIYTPGTTVSDTFALVPKAAVYGGFAGNETARDQRDWEANPTVLSGDIGGDDTTDPHGVVITTGHIVGANSYHVVTADGTTGTSITGITILDGFIITAGQANGKFGQPSWRRVFTVMVRAW
;
A
#
# COMPACT_ATOMS: atom_id res chain seq x y z
N MET A 1 -23.68 -2.65 -15.41
CA MET A 1 -22.72 -3.46 -16.16
C MET A 1 -21.90 -4.24 -15.15
N GLN A 2 -21.72 -5.53 -15.40
CA GLN A 2 -20.99 -6.42 -14.50
C GLN A 2 -20.05 -7.29 -15.34
N ASP A 3 -18.83 -7.50 -14.85
CA ASP A 3 -17.82 -8.36 -15.48
C ASP A 3 -17.49 -7.92 -16.92
N VAL A 4 -17.14 -6.63 -17.07
CA VAL A 4 -16.85 -6.01 -18.38
C VAL A 4 -15.49 -5.35 -18.39
N VAL A 5 -14.74 -5.57 -19.47
CA VAL A 5 -13.46 -4.89 -19.75
C VAL A 5 -13.65 -3.87 -20.88
N PHE A 6 -13.23 -2.64 -20.63
CA PHE A 6 -13.15 -1.56 -21.60
C PHE A 6 -11.67 -1.22 -21.83
N THR A 7 -11.13 -1.61 -22.97
CA THR A 7 -9.71 -1.38 -23.27
C THR A 7 -9.48 -0.77 -24.64
N GLY A 8 -8.55 0.18 -24.74
CA GLY A 8 -8.16 0.79 -26.01
C GLY A 8 -9.26 1.61 -26.68
N ASN A 9 -10.25 2.10 -25.94
CA ASN A 9 -11.31 2.93 -26.52
C ASN A 9 -10.86 4.39 -26.67
N TYR A 10 -11.44 5.11 -27.65
CA TYR A 10 -11.06 6.48 -27.98
C TYR A 10 -12.28 7.38 -28.19
N ALA A 11 -12.24 8.59 -27.66
CA ALA A 11 -13.22 9.63 -27.94
C ALA A 11 -12.59 10.99 -28.31
N ASN A 12 -13.11 11.64 -29.35
CA ASN A 12 -12.69 12.99 -29.77
C ASN A 12 -13.09 14.11 -28.79
N ASN A 13 -13.95 13.81 -27.81
CA ASN A 13 -14.33 14.77 -26.77
C ASN A 13 -14.11 14.15 -25.40
N ASP A 14 -15.09 13.45 -24.86
CA ASP A 14 -15.11 13.06 -23.45
C ASP A 14 -15.49 11.59 -23.30
N GLY A 15 -14.94 10.92 -22.29
CA GLY A 15 -15.30 9.56 -21.95
C GLY A 15 -14.86 8.56 -23.01
N GLY A 16 -13.56 8.22 -23.03
CA GLY A 16 -12.98 7.34 -24.06
C GLY A 16 -13.74 6.02 -24.23
N ALA A 17 -14.30 5.48 -23.15
CA ALA A 17 -15.17 4.30 -23.16
C ALA A 17 -16.64 4.60 -22.82
N ILE A 18 -16.92 5.44 -21.82
CA ILE A 18 -18.29 5.73 -21.36
C ILE A 18 -18.53 7.24 -21.28
N TYR A 19 -19.63 7.69 -21.88
CA TYR A 19 -20.15 9.05 -21.78
C TYR A 19 -21.55 9.05 -21.17
N ASN A 20 -21.66 9.39 -19.89
CA ASN A 20 -22.93 9.46 -19.15
C ASN A 20 -23.39 10.91 -19.02
N MET A 21 -24.52 11.30 -19.63
CA MET A 21 -24.95 12.71 -19.65
C MET A 21 -26.48 12.92 -19.62
N SER A 22 -27.27 11.86 -19.49
CA SER A 22 -28.74 11.99 -19.47
C SER A 22 -29.25 12.34 -18.07
N HIS A 23 -30.14 13.32 -17.96
CA HIS A 23 -30.73 13.76 -16.68
C HIS A 23 -31.29 12.57 -15.89
N GLN A 24 -30.89 12.44 -14.61
CA GLN A 24 -31.22 11.33 -13.71
C GLN A 24 -30.73 9.95 -14.16
N SER A 25 -29.67 9.88 -14.96
CA SER A 25 -29.01 8.61 -15.28
C SER A 25 -28.29 8.04 -14.04
N HIS A 26 -28.51 6.74 -13.80
CA HIS A 26 -27.89 5.97 -12.72
C HIS A 26 -27.18 4.76 -13.33
N LEU A 27 -25.85 4.77 -13.32
CA LEU A 27 -25.04 3.68 -13.84
C LEU A 27 -24.46 2.84 -12.71
N THR A 28 -24.71 1.53 -12.70
CA THR A 28 -24.04 0.61 -11.77
C THR A 28 -22.96 -0.17 -12.51
N LEU A 29 -21.74 -0.14 -11.99
CA LEU A 29 -20.56 -0.81 -12.51
C LEU A 29 -19.99 -1.72 -11.41
N ILE A 30 -19.92 -3.01 -11.66
CA ILE A 30 -19.40 -4.00 -10.69
C ILE A 30 -18.39 -4.88 -11.40
N ASN A 31 -17.21 -5.10 -10.81
CA ASN A 31 -16.13 -5.89 -11.42
C ASN A 31 -15.84 -5.43 -12.86
N VAL A 32 -15.31 -4.23 -13.01
CA VAL A 32 -15.04 -3.67 -14.33
C VAL A 32 -13.60 -3.21 -14.43
N ALA A 33 -13.00 -3.40 -15.59
CA ALA A 33 -11.65 -2.92 -15.87
C ALA A 33 -11.68 -1.90 -17.02
N PHE A 34 -11.04 -0.76 -16.81
CA PHE A 34 -10.83 0.27 -17.83
C PHE A 34 -9.32 0.48 -18.01
N THR A 35 -8.77 0.00 -19.13
CA THR A 35 -7.32 0.03 -19.37
C THR A 35 -6.95 0.65 -20.71
N GLY A 36 -6.02 1.61 -20.72
CA GLY A 36 -5.51 2.17 -21.97
C GLY A 36 -6.57 2.91 -22.80
N ASN A 37 -7.59 3.51 -22.18
CA ASN A 37 -8.60 4.30 -22.89
C ASN A 37 -8.15 5.76 -23.00
N ASP A 38 -8.52 6.45 -24.08
CA ASP A 38 -8.14 7.84 -24.34
C ASP A 38 -9.34 8.74 -24.66
N ALA A 39 -9.34 9.96 -24.12
CA ALA A 39 -10.30 11.00 -24.48
C ALA A 39 -9.58 12.32 -24.75
N HIS A 40 -10.00 13.04 -25.81
CA HIS A 40 -9.33 14.28 -26.16
C HIS A 40 -9.48 15.39 -25.09
N ARG A 41 -10.52 15.37 -24.24
CA ARG A 41 -10.77 16.40 -23.24
C ARG A 41 -10.87 15.83 -21.83
N TYR A 42 -12.00 15.24 -21.44
CA TYR A 42 -12.25 14.85 -20.05
C TYR A 42 -12.56 13.37 -19.89
N GLY A 43 -12.09 12.77 -18.78
CA GLY A 43 -12.45 11.41 -18.41
C GLY A 43 -11.90 10.39 -19.40
N GLY A 44 -10.60 10.10 -19.33
CA GLY A 44 -9.93 9.25 -20.33
C GLY A 44 -10.62 7.91 -20.56
N ALA A 45 -11.20 7.35 -19.50
CA ALA A 45 -12.12 6.22 -19.59
C ALA A 45 -13.59 6.64 -19.53
N PHE A 46 -13.97 7.44 -18.53
CA PHE A 46 -15.37 7.66 -18.19
C PHE A 46 -15.64 9.13 -17.88
N TYR A 47 -16.56 9.72 -18.65
CA TYR A 47 -17.15 11.02 -18.37
C TYR A 47 -18.53 10.87 -17.72
N ASN A 48 -18.69 11.46 -16.54
CA ASN A 48 -19.97 11.58 -15.83
C ASN A 48 -20.42 13.05 -15.80
N GLY A 49 -21.45 13.36 -16.59
CA GLY A 49 -22.01 14.70 -16.76
C GLY A 49 -22.91 15.15 -15.62
N ALA A 50 -23.39 16.39 -15.72
CA ALA A 50 -24.29 16.96 -14.72
C ALA A 50 -25.61 16.17 -14.64
N TYR A 51 -26.25 16.17 -13.47
CA TYR A 51 -27.51 15.46 -13.20
C TYR A 51 -27.43 13.93 -13.34
N THR A 52 -26.23 13.35 -13.28
CA THR A 52 -26.01 11.91 -13.40
C THR A 52 -25.21 11.38 -12.22
N THR A 53 -25.44 10.11 -11.87
CA THR A 53 -24.67 9.41 -10.83
C THR A 53 -24.26 8.03 -11.29
N PHE A 54 -23.27 7.46 -10.60
CA PHE A 54 -22.89 6.07 -10.77
C PHE A 54 -22.49 5.41 -9.45
N THR A 55 -22.63 4.10 -9.40
CA THR A 55 -22.05 3.25 -8.35
C THR A 55 -20.98 2.40 -8.99
N LEU A 56 -19.78 2.43 -8.44
CA LEU A 56 -18.66 1.60 -8.85
C LEU A 56 -18.21 0.75 -7.66
N VAL A 57 -18.22 -0.56 -7.84
CA VAL A 57 -17.70 -1.54 -6.88
C VAL A 57 -16.71 -2.44 -7.62
N ASN A 58 -15.53 -2.68 -7.04
CA ASN A 58 -14.51 -3.56 -7.64
C ASN A 58 -14.08 -3.09 -9.04
N GLY A 59 -13.81 -1.80 -9.19
CA GLY A 59 -13.34 -1.22 -10.45
C GLY A 59 -11.82 -1.12 -10.51
N THR A 60 -11.21 -1.42 -11.66
CA THR A 60 -9.79 -1.12 -11.90
C THR A 60 -9.64 -0.20 -13.11
N PHE A 61 -9.13 1.00 -12.90
CA PHE A 61 -8.86 2.00 -13.94
C PHE A 61 -7.36 2.26 -14.01
N ALA A 62 -6.70 1.85 -15.10
CA ALA A 62 -5.26 2.01 -15.23
C ALA A 62 -4.77 2.40 -16.63
N GLY A 63 -3.77 3.27 -16.71
CA GLY A 63 -3.21 3.72 -17.98
C GLY A 63 -4.20 4.46 -18.87
N ASN A 64 -5.27 5.04 -18.35
CA ASN A 64 -6.19 5.84 -19.15
C ASN A 64 -5.66 7.27 -19.29
N SER A 65 -5.96 7.94 -20.40
CA SER A 65 -5.42 9.25 -20.76
C SER A 65 -6.52 10.24 -21.13
N ALA A 66 -6.38 11.48 -20.64
CA ALA A 66 -7.16 12.62 -21.08
C ALA A 66 -6.28 13.86 -21.22
N ASN A 67 -6.45 14.66 -22.29
CA ASN A 67 -5.62 15.86 -22.46
C ASN A 67 -5.99 17.01 -21.53
N ASN A 68 -7.15 16.96 -20.84
CA ASN A 68 -7.54 17.93 -19.81
C ASN A 68 -7.64 17.26 -18.43
N TYR A 69 -8.82 16.93 -17.91
CA TYR A 69 -8.95 16.51 -16.49
C TYR A 69 -9.58 15.14 -16.33
N GLY A 70 -9.20 14.46 -15.25
CA GLY A 70 -9.71 13.15 -14.87
C GLY A 70 -9.15 12.08 -15.80
N GLY A 71 -7.88 11.71 -15.59
CA GLY A 71 -7.20 10.76 -16.48
C GLY A 71 -7.95 9.44 -16.64
N ALA A 72 -8.63 8.98 -15.59
CA ALA A 72 -9.63 7.92 -15.68
C ALA A 72 -11.05 8.47 -15.74
N ILE A 73 -11.47 9.18 -14.68
CA ILE A 73 -12.85 9.64 -14.52
C ILE A 73 -12.90 11.15 -14.39
N TYR A 74 -13.78 11.77 -15.17
CA TYR A 74 -14.22 13.14 -14.94
C TYR A 74 -15.66 13.17 -14.45
N THR A 75 -15.91 13.93 -13.39
CA THR A 75 -17.25 14.12 -12.84
C THR A 75 -17.63 15.60 -12.81
N ASN A 76 -18.83 15.90 -13.31
CA ASN A 76 -19.42 17.22 -13.29
C ASN A 76 -20.45 17.33 -12.15
N ALA A 77 -19.99 17.68 -10.94
CA ALA A 77 -20.81 17.73 -9.72
C ALA A 77 -21.55 19.06 -9.50
N ASN A 78 -22.10 19.69 -10.54
CA ASN A 78 -22.63 21.05 -10.39
C ASN A 78 -23.92 21.19 -9.55
N LEU A 79 -24.46 20.12 -8.92
CA LEU A 79 -25.69 20.17 -8.12
C LEU A 79 -25.73 19.15 -6.98
N ALA A 80 -26.30 19.57 -5.85
CA ALA A 80 -26.64 18.70 -4.72
C ALA A 80 -27.66 17.63 -5.15
N GLU A 81 -27.60 16.44 -4.52
CA GLU A 81 -28.50 15.26 -4.67
C GLU A 81 -28.04 14.11 -5.58
N ASN A 82 -26.92 14.21 -6.32
CA ASN A 82 -26.40 13.10 -7.14
C ASN A 82 -24.92 12.85 -6.85
N TYR A 83 -24.62 11.92 -5.94
CA TYR A 83 -23.25 11.59 -5.54
C TYR A 83 -22.86 10.23 -6.12
N PRO A 84 -21.84 10.17 -7.00
CA PRO A 84 -21.23 8.91 -7.34
C PRO A 84 -20.69 8.21 -6.10
N ASN A 85 -20.81 6.88 -6.03
CA ASN A 85 -20.25 6.08 -4.95
C ASN A 85 -19.19 5.14 -5.53
N ILE A 86 -17.98 5.18 -4.99
CA ILE A 86 -16.84 4.37 -5.42
C ILE A 86 -16.34 3.57 -4.23
N HIS A 87 -16.33 2.25 -4.38
CA HIS A 87 -15.90 1.31 -3.35
C HIS A 87 -14.99 0.22 -3.94
N ASN A 88 -14.09 -0.31 -3.12
CA ASN A 88 -13.24 -1.45 -3.45
C ASN A 88 -12.51 -1.31 -4.78
N SER A 89 -12.05 -0.11 -5.13
CA SER A 89 -11.58 0.18 -6.49
C SER A 89 -10.13 0.66 -6.54
N ILE A 90 -9.45 0.39 -7.65
CA ILE A 90 -8.07 0.82 -7.92
C ILE A 90 -8.06 1.79 -9.10
N PHE A 91 -7.39 2.92 -8.91
CA PHE A 91 -7.16 3.93 -9.93
C PHE A 91 -5.67 4.29 -9.95
N TRP A 92 -4.96 3.87 -10.99
CA TRP A 92 -3.51 3.99 -10.99
C TRP A 92 -2.90 4.27 -12.36
N ASN A 93 -1.85 5.09 -12.40
CA ASN A 93 -1.14 5.45 -13.63
C ASN A 93 -2.06 6.00 -14.72
N ASN A 94 -3.07 6.80 -14.33
CA ASN A 94 -3.92 7.48 -15.30
C ASN A 94 -3.41 8.91 -15.50
N LYS A 95 -3.44 9.40 -16.73
CA LYS A 95 -2.87 10.68 -17.13
C LYS A 95 -3.97 11.71 -17.41
N GLY A 96 -3.90 12.83 -16.71
CA GLY A 96 -4.56 14.09 -17.07
C GLY A 96 -3.54 15.17 -17.46
N TYR A 97 -4.03 16.36 -17.79
CA TYR A 97 -3.26 17.56 -18.07
C TYR A 97 -2.47 18.04 -16.86
N GLU A 98 -1.15 18.02 -17.00
CA GLU A 98 -0.18 18.18 -15.92
C GLU A 98 -0.27 19.51 -15.16
N GLU A 99 -0.88 20.56 -15.72
CA GLU A 99 -0.90 21.91 -15.14
C GLU A 99 -2.32 22.39 -14.84
N ILE A 100 -2.89 21.94 -13.72
CA ILE A 100 -3.97 22.69 -13.08
C ILE A 100 -3.32 23.77 -12.22
N VAL A 101 -3.46 25.03 -12.60
CA VAL A 101 -2.92 26.16 -11.84
C VAL A 101 -3.42 26.08 -10.39
N GLY A 102 -2.49 25.84 -9.46
CA GLY A 102 -2.77 25.73 -8.02
C GLY A 102 -2.99 24.31 -7.50
N LEU A 103 -2.88 23.25 -8.32
CA LEU A 103 -2.85 21.87 -7.85
C LEU A 103 -1.50 21.21 -8.17
N PRO A 104 -0.93 20.43 -7.23
CA PRO A 104 0.40 19.84 -7.40
C PRO A 104 0.43 18.62 -8.35
N VAL A 105 -0.73 18.08 -8.76
CA VAL A 105 -0.84 16.78 -9.45
C VAL A 105 -2.09 16.71 -10.34
N SER A 106 -2.02 15.85 -11.37
CA SER A 106 -3.19 15.42 -12.18
C SER A 106 -3.79 14.13 -11.65
N PRO A 107 -4.97 14.15 -11.02
CA PRO A 107 -5.54 12.96 -10.41
C PRO A 107 -6.19 12.02 -11.43
N SER A 108 -6.23 10.73 -11.06
CA SER A 108 -7.00 9.73 -11.79
C SER A 108 -8.50 10.08 -11.84
N ILE A 109 -9.04 10.69 -10.78
CA ILE A 109 -10.42 11.15 -10.69
C ILE A 109 -10.42 12.67 -10.51
N PHE A 110 -11.15 13.37 -11.37
CA PHE A 110 -11.35 14.82 -11.22
C PHE A 110 -12.83 15.16 -11.06
N ASN A 111 -13.13 15.97 -10.05
CA ASN A 111 -14.44 16.55 -9.78
C ASN A 111 -14.42 18.07 -9.96
N ASN A 112 -15.24 18.58 -10.89
CA ASN A 112 -15.32 20.01 -11.20
C ASN A 112 -16.33 20.80 -10.33
N GLY A 113 -17.20 20.13 -9.57
CA GLY A 113 -18.39 20.75 -8.97
C GLY A 113 -18.38 20.91 -7.46
N GLY A 114 -17.37 21.57 -6.88
CA GLY A 114 -17.34 21.86 -5.42
C GLY A 114 -17.65 20.65 -4.51
N PHE A 115 -18.04 20.90 -3.25
CA PHE A 115 -18.40 19.83 -2.30
C PHE A 115 -19.80 19.24 -2.56
N THR A 116 -20.67 19.93 -3.30
CA THR A 116 -22.08 19.56 -3.48
C THR A 116 -22.27 18.64 -4.68
N GLY A 117 -22.07 17.34 -4.50
CA GLY A 117 -22.23 16.32 -5.56
C GLY A 117 -20.95 15.54 -5.87
N ALA A 118 -19.88 15.78 -5.10
CA ALA A 118 -18.60 15.11 -5.26
C ALA A 118 -18.71 13.58 -5.06
N PRO A 119 -17.94 12.76 -5.81
CA PRO A 119 -17.90 11.31 -5.57
C PRO A 119 -17.57 11.01 -4.11
N ARG A 120 -18.34 10.12 -3.47
CA ARG A 120 -17.97 9.55 -2.17
C ARG A 120 -17.15 8.28 -2.43
N ILE A 121 -15.94 8.25 -1.89
CA ILE A 121 -14.97 7.20 -2.17
C ILE A 121 -14.56 6.53 -0.87
N SER A 122 -14.66 5.20 -0.78
CA SER A 122 -14.22 4.43 0.39
C SER A 122 -13.54 3.13 -0.01
N HIS A 123 -12.72 2.58 0.87
CA HIS A 123 -12.03 1.29 0.68
C HIS A 123 -11.43 1.17 -0.72
N SER A 124 -10.65 2.15 -1.14
CA SER A 124 -10.11 2.24 -2.51
C SER A 124 -8.66 2.71 -2.50
N LEU A 125 -7.93 2.41 -3.58
CA LEU A 125 -6.55 2.82 -3.81
C LEU A 125 -6.50 3.73 -5.04
N ILE A 126 -6.27 5.02 -4.82
CA ILE A 126 -6.35 6.01 -5.89
C ILE A 126 -5.12 6.90 -5.87
N GLU A 127 -4.32 6.79 -6.91
CA GLU A 127 -3.15 7.64 -7.10
C GLU A 127 -3.54 9.13 -7.07
N LYS A 128 -2.80 9.91 -6.28
CA LYS A 128 -2.89 11.37 -6.16
C LYS A 128 -4.17 11.86 -5.49
N CYS A 129 -4.81 11.04 -4.66
CA CYS A 129 -6.01 11.42 -3.91
C CYS A 129 -5.86 11.32 -2.40
N ASN A 130 -4.88 10.54 -1.92
CA ASN A 130 -4.56 10.41 -0.50
C ASN A 130 -3.04 10.36 -0.24
N PRO A 131 -2.25 11.34 -0.76
CA PRO A 131 -0.81 11.38 -0.51
C PRO A 131 -0.53 11.62 0.97
N ASP A 132 0.37 10.82 1.54
CA ASP A 132 0.78 10.90 2.95
C ASP A 132 -0.40 10.92 3.95
N GLY A 133 -1.49 10.21 3.61
CA GLY A 133 -2.71 10.14 4.43
C GLY A 133 -3.58 11.40 4.41
N VAL A 134 -3.28 12.38 3.56
CA VAL A 134 -4.05 13.62 3.42
C VAL A 134 -4.97 13.55 2.21
N TRP A 135 -6.29 13.51 2.47
CA TRP A 135 -7.29 13.45 1.41
C TRP A 135 -7.39 14.74 0.59
N LEU A 136 -7.43 14.60 -0.74
CA LEU A 136 -7.56 15.71 -1.67
C LEU A 136 -8.98 15.83 -2.25
N ASN A 137 -9.64 16.95 -1.94
CA ASN A 137 -11.06 17.17 -2.23
C ASN A 137 -11.42 17.21 -3.73
N PHE A 138 -10.45 17.42 -4.62
CA PHE A 138 -10.71 17.39 -6.06
C PHE A 138 -11.02 15.99 -6.60
N CYS A 139 -10.69 14.93 -5.84
CA CYS A 139 -11.08 13.56 -6.19
C CYS A 139 -12.51 13.24 -5.77
N GLY A 140 -12.98 13.87 -4.68
CA GLY A 140 -14.23 13.51 -4.05
C GLY A 140 -14.22 13.78 -2.54
N THR A 141 -15.18 13.17 -1.85
CA THR A 141 -15.26 13.11 -0.39
C THR A 141 -14.68 11.79 0.10
N ASN A 142 -13.84 11.84 1.15
CA ASN A 142 -13.35 10.65 1.82
C ASN A 142 -14.49 9.95 2.58
N GLY A 143 -14.86 8.75 2.14
CA GLY A 143 -15.83 7.87 2.78
C GLY A 143 -15.23 6.95 3.85
N GLY A 144 -13.91 6.97 4.04
CA GLY A 144 -13.17 6.11 4.98
C GLY A 144 -12.56 4.86 4.33
N GLY A 145 -11.54 4.29 4.97
CA GLY A 145 -10.91 3.03 4.56
C GLY A 145 -10.07 3.07 3.28
N ASN A 146 -9.86 4.25 2.68
CA ASN A 146 -9.00 4.38 1.49
C ASN A 146 -7.53 4.17 1.86
N LEU A 147 -6.81 3.45 1.02
CA LEU A 147 -5.37 3.25 1.18
C LEU A 147 -4.61 4.53 0.83
N GLU A 148 -3.46 4.72 1.45
CA GLU A 148 -2.50 5.76 1.04
C GLU A 148 -1.95 5.46 -0.35
N ASP A 149 -1.54 6.52 -1.05
CA ASP A 149 -0.98 6.47 -2.40
C ASP A 149 0.25 5.54 -2.48
N SER A 150 0.00 4.27 -2.80
CA SER A 150 1.00 3.20 -2.82
C SER A 150 0.82 2.32 -4.06
N LEU A 151 1.94 1.86 -4.63
CA LEU A 151 1.92 1.12 -5.90
C LEU A 151 1.06 -0.15 -5.79
N PRO A 152 0.05 -0.37 -6.65
CA PRO A 152 -0.81 -1.56 -6.62
C PRO A 152 -0.11 -2.82 -7.12
N LEU A 153 1.10 -2.71 -7.69
CA LEU A 153 1.90 -3.83 -8.19
C LEU A 153 1.16 -4.71 -9.22
N PHE A 154 0.68 -4.09 -10.30
CA PHE A 154 0.15 -4.85 -11.42
C PHE A 154 1.23 -5.72 -12.09
N ILE A 155 0.84 -6.89 -12.64
CA ILE A 155 1.73 -7.76 -13.42
C ILE A 155 2.41 -6.99 -14.55
N GLU A 156 1.65 -6.16 -15.25
CA GLU A 156 2.15 -5.27 -16.31
C GLU A 156 1.37 -3.95 -16.26
N MET A 157 2.03 -2.87 -15.86
CA MET A 157 1.40 -1.55 -15.73
C MET A 157 1.05 -0.99 -17.12
N PRO A 158 -0.24 -0.70 -17.43
CA PRO A 158 -0.62 -0.01 -18.67
C PRO A 158 0.01 1.40 -18.75
N ASP A 159 0.56 1.78 -19.91
CA ASP A 159 1.24 3.08 -20.11
C ASP A 159 0.31 4.12 -20.77
N PRO A 160 -0.15 5.15 -20.00
CA PRO A 160 -1.08 6.14 -20.52
C PRO A 160 -0.51 6.97 -21.68
N GLU A 161 0.81 7.09 -21.85
CA GLU A 161 1.43 7.85 -22.95
C GLU A 161 1.19 7.22 -24.32
N THR A 162 0.90 5.91 -24.33
CA THR A 162 0.64 5.16 -25.55
C THR A 162 -0.85 4.94 -25.82
N SER A 163 -1.72 5.51 -24.98
CA SER A 163 -3.18 5.38 -25.14
C SER A 163 -3.70 6.08 -26.40
N PRO A 164 -4.74 5.54 -27.06
CA PRO A 164 -5.45 4.32 -26.70
C PRO A 164 -4.68 3.03 -27.05
N HIS A 165 -4.70 2.04 -26.16
CA HIS A 165 -3.96 0.79 -26.34
C HIS A 165 -4.61 -0.38 -25.59
N THR A 166 -4.18 -1.62 -25.87
CA THR A 166 -4.72 -2.85 -25.25
C THR A 166 -3.71 -3.63 -24.41
N GLN A 167 -2.45 -3.16 -24.36
CA GLN A 167 -1.38 -3.69 -23.54
C GLN A 167 -1.63 -3.48 -22.04
N GLY A 168 -0.95 -4.28 -21.22
CA GLY A 168 -1.03 -4.24 -19.76
C GLY A 168 -1.84 -5.40 -19.15
N ASN A 169 -1.61 -5.63 -17.86
CA ASN A 169 -2.23 -6.68 -17.07
C ASN A 169 -2.35 -6.22 -15.61
N VAL A 170 -3.57 -5.87 -15.22
CA VAL A 170 -3.89 -5.23 -13.93
C VAL A 170 -4.20 -6.20 -12.80
N ARG A 171 -3.87 -7.50 -12.96
CA ARG A 171 -3.87 -8.44 -11.83
C ARG A 171 -2.76 -8.10 -10.86
N LEU A 172 -3.00 -8.33 -9.57
CA LEU A 172 -2.06 -7.97 -8.50
C LEU A 172 -0.91 -8.99 -8.41
N LEU A 173 0.31 -8.47 -8.25
CA LEU A 173 1.46 -9.25 -7.84
C LEU A 173 1.49 -9.41 -6.31
N ALA A 174 2.17 -10.46 -5.85
CA ALA A 174 2.48 -10.67 -4.45
C ALA A 174 3.13 -9.41 -3.84
N GLY A 175 2.52 -8.91 -2.75
CA GLY A 175 2.97 -7.77 -1.95
C GLY A 175 2.11 -6.53 -2.15
N SER A 176 1.08 -6.60 -2.99
CA SER A 176 0.25 -5.45 -3.31
C SER A 176 -0.48 -4.91 -2.07
N PRO A 177 -0.50 -3.58 -1.85
CA PRO A 177 -1.34 -2.91 -0.86
C PRO A 177 -2.83 -3.25 -1.00
N ALA A 178 -3.27 -3.59 -2.21
CA ALA A 178 -4.65 -3.88 -2.55
C ALA A 178 -5.12 -5.30 -2.15
N ILE A 179 -4.21 -6.19 -1.75
CA ILE A 179 -4.57 -7.55 -1.33
C ILE A 179 -5.21 -7.51 0.06
N ASP A 180 -6.34 -8.22 0.22
CA ASP A 180 -7.14 -8.33 1.44
C ASP A 180 -7.53 -6.96 2.04
N ALA A 181 -7.72 -5.94 1.20
CA ALA A 181 -7.90 -4.55 1.63
C ALA A 181 -9.27 -3.95 1.26
N GLY A 182 -10.15 -4.72 0.62
CA GLY A 182 -11.51 -4.29 0.30
C GLY A 182 -12.48 -4.48 1.46
N ASP A 183 -13.61 -3.80 1.36
CA ASP A 183 -14.75 -3.94 2.28
C ASP A 183 -15.68 -5.06 1.81
N GLU A 184 -15.83 -6.09 2.62
CA GLU A 184 -16.67 -7.24 2.33
C GLU A 184 -18.16 -6.87 2.21
N GLY A 185 -18.60 -5.84 2.94
CA GLY A 185 -20.00 -5.46 3.07
C GLY A 185 -20.61 -4.88 1.78
N VAL A 186 -19.79 -4.44 0.84
CA VAL A 186 -20.24 -3.89 -0.45
C VAL A 186 -20.20 -4.91 -1.60
N VAL A 187 -19.63 -6.09 -1.38
CA VAL A 187 -19.50 -7.13 -2.42
C VAL A 187 -20.83 -7.85 -2.60
N THR A 188 -21.37 -7.79 -3.81
CA THR A 188 -22.68 -8.38 -4.16
C THR A 188 -22.59 -9.51 -5.19
N VAL A 189 -21.38 -9.81 -5.66
CA VAL A 189 -21.10 -10.78 -6.73
C VAL A 189 -20.23 -11.92 -6.22
N ALA A 190 -20.44 -13.11 -6.78
CA ALA A 190 -19.78 -14.33 -6.30
C ALA A 190 -18.33 -14.46 -6.79
N THR A 191 -18.04 -13.97 -7.99
CA THR A 191 -16.74 -14.12 -8.65
C THR A 191 -16.19 -12.78 -9.14
N ASP A 192 -14.88 -12.72 -9.36
CA ASP A 192 -14.17 -11.62 -10.02
C ASP A 192 -14.24 -11.73 -11.56
N LEU A 193 -13.50 -10.87 -12.25
CA LEU A 193 -13.48 -10.83 -13.72
C LEU A 193 -12.77 -12.05 -14.36
N ASP A 194 -12.00 -12.83 -13.59
CA ASP A 194 -11.39 -14.10 -14.02
C ASP A 194 -12.25 -15.32 -13.69
N GLY A 195 -13.37 -15.13 -12.99
CA GLY A 195 -14.22 -16.20 -12.50
C GLY A 195 -13.75 -16.83 -11.20
N ASN A 196 -12.74 -16.26 -10.53
CA ASN A 196 -12.33 -16.68 -9.19
C ASN A 196 -13.33 -16.17 -8.14
N PRO A 197 -13.57 -16.88 -7.03
CA PRO A 197 -14.44 -16.38 -5.95
C PRO A 197 -13.95 -15.03 -5.41
N ARG A 198 -14.84 -14.04 -5.21
CA ARG A 198 -14.50 -12.73 -4.62
C ARG A 198 -14.00 -12.80 -3.17
N PHE A 199 -14.23 -13.91 -2.50
CA PHE A 199 -13.81 -14.11 -1.12
C PHE A 199 -12.75 -15.21 -1.09
N VAL A 200 -11.52 -14.85 -0.74
CA VAL A 200 -10.46 -15.80 -0.41
C VAL A 200 -10.35 -15.85 1.11
N GLY A 201 -10.88 -16.93 1.71
CA GLY A 201 -11.13 -16.94 3.15
C GLY A 201 -12.28 -16.00 3.50
N THR A 202 -11.99 -14.92 4.24
CA THR A 202 -12.98 -13.90 4.62
C THR A 202 -12.76 -12.55 3.96
N ALA A 203 -11.62 -12.36 3.29
CA ALA A 203 -11.21 -11.07 2.76
C ALA A 203 -11.45 -10.97 1.24
N VAL A 204 -11.40 -9.74 0.75
CA VAL A 204 -11.58 -9.38 -0.65
C VAL A 204 -10.50 -8.39 -1.10
N ASP A 205 -9.96 -8.58 -2.30
CA ASP A 205 -8.98 -7.65 -2.87
C ASP A 205 -9.65 -6.39 -3.43
N LEU A 206 -8.92 -5.28 -3.44
CA LEU A 206 -9.35 -4.09 -4.19
C LEU A 206 -9.27 -4.35 -5.70
N GLY A 207 -10.20 -3.73 -6.44
CA GLY A 207 -10.23 -3.75 -7.90
C GLY A 207 -10.99 -4.96 -8.47
N ALA A 208 -10.87 -5.13 -9.78
CA ALA A 208 -11.69 -6.05 -10.57
C ALA A 208 -11.29 -7.53 -10.49
N TYR A 209 -10.13 -7.85 -9.92
CA TYR A 209 -9.54 -9.19 -9.88
C TYR A 209 -9.15 -9.55 -8.45
N GLU A 210 -9.39 -10.80 -8.06
CA GLU A 210 -8.81 -11.40 -6.85
C GLU A 210 -7.44 -11.99 -7.19
N SER A 211 -6.51 -11.86 -6.25
CA SER A 211 -5.21 -12.48 -6.32
C SER A 211 -5.22 -13.86 -5.65
N PRO A 212 -4.28 -14.75 -6.00
CA PRO A 212 -4.10 -16.02 -5.27
C PRO A 212 -3.30 -15.84 -3.97
N TYR A 213 -3.00 -14.61 -3.58
CA TYR A 213 -2.13 -14.29 -2.46
C TYR A 213 -2.98 -13.83 -1.27
N SER A 214 -2.57 -14.19 -0.06
CA SER A 214 -3.23 -13.72 1.17
C SER A 214 -2.18 -13.15 2.11
N ARG A 215 -2.48 -12.02 2.74
CA ARG A 215 -1.59 -11.43 3.75
C ARG A 215 -1.73 -12.18 5.06
N THR A 216 -0.60 -12.54 5.66
CA THR A 216 -0.60 -12.98 7.06
C THR A 216 0.01 -11.92 7.95
N ILE A 217 -0.59 -11.72 9.13
CA ILE A 217 0.03 -10.94 10.20
C ILE A 217 0.83 -11.92 11.06
N ILE A 218 2.12 -11.65 11.18
CA ILE A 218 3.05 -12.41 12.01
C ILE A 218 3.36 -11.58 13.25
N TYR A 219 2.93 -12.06 14.40
CA TYR A 219 3.12 -11.37 15.68
C TYR A 219 4.46 -11.73 16.31
N VAL A 220 5.17 -10.73 16.83
CA VAL A 220 6.45 -10.87 17.53
C VAL A 220 6.37 -10.18 18.89
N ASN A 221 6.64 -10.91 19.96
CA ASN A 221 6.69 -10.38 21.31
C ASN A 221 7.67 -11.24 22.13
N HIS A 222 8.81 -10.67 22.51
CA HIS A 222 9.83 -11.38 23.30
C HIS A 222 9.32 -11.88 24.66
N ALA A 223 8.23 -11.31 25.17
CA ALA A 223 7.59 -11.69 26.43
C ALA A 223 6.41 -12.67 26.25
N ALA A 224 6.10 -13.09 25.02
CA ALA A 224 5.05 -14.09 24.77
C ALA A 224 5.41 -15.44 25.40
N THR A 225 4.38 -16.15 25.89
CA THR A 225 4.53 -17.42 26.61
C THR A 225 3.77 -18.59 25.96
N GLY A 226 3.06 -18.32 24.85
CA GLY A 226 2.28 -19.33 24.14
C GLY A 226 3.10 -20.15 23.13
N GLY A 227 2.47 -20.52 22.02
CA GLY A 227 2.98 -21.51 21.08
C GLY A 227 4.19 -21.12 20.23
N ASN A 228 4.69 -19.88 20.32
CA ASN A 228 5.84 -19.38 19.57
C ASN A 228 5.76 -19.65 18.05
N ASN A 229 4.62 -19.33 17.44
CA ASN A 229 4.30 -19.62 16.05
C ASN A 229 3.79 -18.39 15.27
N GLY A 230 3.75 -17.21 15.90
CA GLY A 230 3.43 -15.94 15.25
C GLY A 230 1.96 -15.72 14.90
N THR A 231 1.02 -16.60 15.26
CA THR A 231 -0.37 -16.51 14.78
C THR A 231 -1.26 -15.53 15.55
N THR A 232 -0.89 -15.17 16.78
CA THR A 232 -1.59 -14.22 17.65
C THR A 232 -0.58 -13.58 18.60
N TRP A 233 -0.93 -12.48 19.28
CA TRP A 233 -0.08 -11.93 20.35
C TRP A 233 0.29 -12.95 21.44
N ALA A 234 -0.63 -13.84 21.81
CA ALA A 234 -0.37 -14.88 22.82
C ALA A 234 0.62 -15.95 22.32
N ASN A 235 0.55 -16.31 21.03
CA ASN A 235 1.44 -17.28 20.40
C ASN A 235 2.56 -16.62 19.57
N ALA A 236 2.83 -15.33 19.81
CA ALA A 236 3.79 -14.55 19.04
C ALA A 236 5.17 -15.21 19.05
N TYR A 237 5.94 -14.98 17.99
CA TYR A 237 7.35 -15.34 18.01
C TYR A 237 8.06 -14.56 19.11
N THR A 238 8.85 -15.24 19.95
CA THR A 238 9.68 -14.59 20.98
C THR A 238 10.99 -14.06 20.41
N ASP A 239 11.28 -14.35 19.14
CA ASP A 239 12.48 -13.97 18.43
C ASP A 239 12.10 -13.38 17.06
N LEU A 240 12.55 -12.15 16.78
CA LEU A 240 12.24 -11.46 15.53
C LEU A 240 12.92 -12.14 14.32
N GLN A 241 14.08 -12.76 14.51
CA GLN A 241 14.78 -13.43 13.43
C GLN A 241 14.01 -14.67 12.93
N ALA A 242 13.37 -15.42 13.84
CA ALA A 242 12.48 -16.52 13.52
C ALA A 242 11.23 -16.05 12.76
N ALA A 243 10.65 -14.91 13.17
CA ALA A 243 9.51 -14.31 12.46
C ALA A 243 9.89 -13.88 11.04
N LEU A 244 11.01 -13.18 10.88
CA LEU A 244 11.56 -12.81 9.56
C LEU A 244 11.81 -14.05 8.70
N ALA A 245 12.33 -15.14 9.26
CA ALA A 245 12.54 -16.39 8.52
C ALA A 245 11.25 -17.11 8.12
N SER A 246 10.15 -16.88 8.84
CA SER A 246 8.83 -17.45 8.54
C SER A 246 8.05 -16.68 7.47
N ALA A 247 8.35 -15.39 7.32
CA ALA A 247 7.67 -14.53 6.37
C ALA A 247 8.00 -14.92 4.93
N THR A 248 6.96 -14.94 4.11
CA THR A 248 7.00 -15.27 2.68
C THR A 248 7.08 -14.03 1.79
N GLY A 249 7.07 -12.85 2.42
CA GLY A 249 7.37 -11.57 1.79
C GLY A 249 6.16 -10.68 1.54
N ILE A 250 4.92 -11.12 1.72
CA ILE A 250 3.75 -10.20 1.63
C ILE A 250 3.13 -9.93 2.99
N ASP A 251 3.74 -10.53 4.01
CA ASP A 251 3.29 -10.55 5.38
C ASP A 251 3.59 -9.23 6.07
N GLU A 252 2.74 -8.89 7.03
CA GLU A 252 3.05 -7.85 8.00
C GLU A 252 3.61 -8.51 9.25
N ILE A 253 4.79 -8.07 9.69
CA ILE A 253 5.39 -8.50 10.95
C ILE A 253 5.16 -7.40 11.97
N TRP A 254 4.31 -7.66 12.96
CA TRP A 254 3.98 -6.71 14.04
C TRP A 254 4.81 -7.03 15.27
N VAL A 255 5.66 -6.09 15.67
CA VAL A 255 6.65 -6.28 16.74
C VAL A 255 6.25 -5.45 17.95
N ALA A 256 5.96 -6.15 19.06
CA ALA A 256 5.67 -5.53 20.34
C ALA A 256 6.91 -4.82 20.92
N THR A 257 6.67 -3.83 21.76
CA THR A 257 7.70 -3.12 22.52
C THR A 257 8.68 -4.08 23.20
N GLY A 258 9.94 -3.67 23.23
CA GLY A 258 11.01 -4.48 23.78
C GLY A 258 12.32 -4.31 23.02
N ILE A 259 13.32 -5.09 23.46
CA ILE A 259 14.67 -5.08 22.90
C ILE A 259 14.87 -6.42 22.18
N TYR A 260 15.21 -6.35 20.90
CA TYR A 260 15.44 -7.51 20.05
C TYR A 260 16.87 -7.48 19.54
N THR A 261 17.60 -8.59 19.72
CA THR A 261 18.93 -8.78 19.17
C THR A 261 18.88 -9.75 17.99
N PRO A 262 19.73 -9.60 16.97
CA PRO A 262 19.63 -10.41 15.75
C PRO A 262 20.18 -11.84 15.91
N GLY A 263 20.80 -12.14 17.06
CA GLY A 263 21.38 -13.43 17.35
C GLY A 263 22.44 -13.37 18.44
N THR A 264 23.50 -14.17 18.30
CA THR A 264 24.57 -14.37 19.29
C THR A 264 25.97 -14.19 18.72
N THR A 265 26.10 -14.03 17.40
CA THR A 265 27.39 -13.84 16.71
C THR A 265 27.50 -12.44 16.13
N VAL A 266 28.72 -11.90 16.07
CA VAL A 266 28.99 -10.54 15.55
C VAL A 266 28.57 -10.35 14.08
N SER A 267 28.33 -11.44 13.34
CA SER A 267 27.80 -11.42 11.98
C SER A 267 26.27 -11.48 11.87
N ASP A 268 25.58 -11.76 12.98
CA ASP A 268 24.12 -11.87 12.98
C ASP A 268 23.48 -10.50 12.74
N THR A 269 22.41 -10.51 11.95
CA THR A 269 21.73 -9.31 11.50
C THR A 269 20.25 -9.62 11.26
N PHE A 270 19.37 -8.64 11.52
CA PHE A 270 17.99 -8.70 11.05
C PHE A 270 17.98 -8.50 9.54
N ALA A 271 17.94 -9.61 8.80
CA ALA A 271 17.82 -9.60 7.36
C ALA A 271 16.38 -9.29 6.96
N LEU A 272 16.15 -8.13 6.33
CA LEU A 272 14.83 -7.75 5.82
C LEU A 272 14.40 -8.70 4.71
N VAL A 273 13.15 -9.16 4.79
CA VAL A 273 12.54 -10.00 3.77
C VAL A 273 12.04 -9.10 2.64
N PRO A 274 12.45 -9.34 1.38
CA PRO A 274 11.93 -8.58 0.25
C PRO A 274 10.39 -8.61 0.23
N LYS A 275 9.80 -7.43 0.03
CA LYS A 275 8.36 -7.11 0.03
C LYS A 275 7.64 -7.20 1.39
N ALA A 276 8.24 -7.73 2.45
CA ALA A 276 7.56 -7.80 3.76
C ALA A 276 7.56 -6.44 4.44
N ALA A 277 6.51 -6.17 5.20
CA ALA A 277 6.42 -4.97 6.01
C ALA A 277 6.64 -5.32 7.49
N VAL A 278 7.60 -4.67 8.13
CA VAL A 278 7.94 -4.89 9.54
C VAL A 278 7.64 -3.61 10.30
N TYR A 279 6.74 -3.70 11.27
CA TYR A 279 6.25 -2.57 12.07
C TYR A 279 6.54 -2.80 13.55
N GLY A 280 7.23 -1.85 14.20
CA GLY A 280 7.46 -1.81 15.65
C GLY A 280 6.58 -0.74 16.30
N GLY A 281 6.29 -0.81 17.59
CA GLY A 281 5.44 0.19 18.27
C GLY A 281 4.14 -0.36 18.84
N PHE A 282 4.03 -1.68 18.95
CA PHE A 282 2.83 -2.34 19.49
C PHE A 282 3.00 -2.62 20.98
N ALA A 283 1.93 -2.49 21.77
CA ALA A 283 1.84 -2.95 23.15
C ALA A 283 1.69 -4.48 23.25
N GLY A 284 1.20 -5.14 22.19
CA GLY A 284 1.00 -6.59 22.14
C GLY A 284 -0.45 -7.01 22.40
N ASN A 285 -1.41 -6.15 22.09
CA ASN A 285 -2.85 -6.44 22.22
C ASN A 285 -3.70 -5.86 21.07
N GLU A 286 -3.06 -5.23 20.09
CA GLU A 286 -3.69 -4.55 18.97
C GLU A 286 -4.32 -5.52 17.98
N THR A 287 -5.42 -5.09 17.38
CA THR A 287 -6.15 -5.79 16.33
C THR A 287 -6.01 -5.13 14.97
N ALA A 288 -5.45 -3.91 14.90
CA ALA A 288 -5.26 -3.13 13.68
C ALA A 288 -3.93 -2.37 13.72
N ARG A 289 -3.30 -2.16 12.56
CA ARG A 289 -1.96 -1.54 12.44
C ARG A 289 -1.93 -0.09 12.92
N ASP A 290 -3.03 0.64 12.73
CA ASP A 290 -3.20 2.05 13.11
C ASP A 290 -3.40 2.27 14.62
N GLN A 291 -3.59 1.19 15.40
CA GLN A 291 -3.58 1.25 16.88
C GLN A 291 -2.18 1.36 17.48
N ARG A 292 -1.14 1.19 16.65
CA ARG A 292 0.27 1.29 17.02
C ARG A 292 0.60 2.67 17.57
N ASP A 293 1.31 2.71 18.69
CA ASP A 293 1.84 3.94 19.28
C ASP A 293 3.34 3.73 19.54
N TRP A 294 4.14 4.14 18.56
CA TRP A 294 5.59 3.94 18.57
C TRP A 294 6.32 4.85 19.56
N GLU A 295 5.69 5.94 20.01
CA GLU A 295 6.23 6.79 21.06
C GLU A 295 6.01 6.14 22.44
N ALA A 296 4.82 5.58 22.69
CA ALA A 296 4.50 4.92 23.95
C ALA A 296 5.08 3.51 24.07
N ASN A 297 5.27 2.79 22.95
CA ASN A 297 5.69 1.39 22.91
C ASN A 297 7.01 1.22 22.12
N PRO A 298 8.12 1.80 22.58
CA PRO A 298 9.38 1.78 21.85
C PRO A 298 9.84 0.35 21.55
N THR A 299 10.23 0.11 20.31
CA THR A 299 10.72 -1.18 19.82
C THR A 299 12.15 -1.01 19.35
N VAL A 300 13.09 -1.67 20.03
CA VAL A 300 14.53 -1.46 19.83
C VAL A 300 15.15 -2.67 19.14
N LEU A 301 15.76 -2.45 17.98
CA LEU A 301 16.67 -3.40 17.35
C LEU A 301 18.08 -3.11 17.84
N SER A 302 18.62 -3.97 18.70
CA SER A 302 19.92 -3.79 19.33
C SER A 302 20.97 -4.70 18.71
N GLY A 303 22.13 -4.13 18.41
CA GLY A 303 23.33 -4.91 18.08
C GLY A 303 24.07 -5.45 19.30
N ASP A 304 23.67 -5.12 20.54
CA ASP A 304 24.29 -5.63 21.77
C ASP A 304 23.94 -7.11 22.00
N ILE A 305 24.68 -7.99 21.34
CA ILE A 305 24.55 -9.45 21.47
C ILE A 305 25.23 -9.98 22.74
N GLY A 306 26.08 -9.17 23.38
CA GLY A 306 26.76 -9.49 24.64
C GLY A 306 25.92 -9.19 25.89
N GLY A 307 24.95 -8.27 25.77
CA GLY A 307 24.14 -7.79 26.89
C GLY A 307 24.95 -6.96 27.88
N ASP A 308 26.04 -6.35 27.44
CA ASP A 308 27.00 -5.61 28.26
C ASP A 308 27.08 -4.11 27.96
N ASP A 309 26.22 -3.59 27.07
CA ASP A 309 26.13 -2.17 26.79
C ASP A 309 25.33 -1.40 27.86
N THR A 310 25.69 -0.13 28.07
CA THR A 310 24.90 0.78 28.92
C THR A 310 23.82 1.48 28.12
N THR A 311 22.55 1.25 28.51
CA THR A 311 21.37 1.76 27.81
C THR A 311 20.60 2.80 28.62
N ASP A 312 19.73 3.54 27.93
CA ASP A 312 18.67 4.32 28.56
C ASP A 312 17.53 3.41 29.08
N PRO A 313 16.47 3.96 29.73
CA PRO A 313 15.36 3.14 30.23
C PRO A 313 14.58 2.34 29.17
N HIS A 314 14.74 2.67 27.89
CA HIS A 314 14.09 1.99 26.77
C HIS A 314 15.02 0.98 26.09
N GLY A 315 16.25 0.78 26.59
CA GLY A 315 17.21 -0.14 26.00
C GLY A 315 18.03 0.46 24.86
N VAL A 316 18.01 1.79 24.71
CA VAL A 316 18.74 2.48 23.64
C VAL A 316 20.15 2.83 24.09
N VAL A 317 21.16 2.41 23.33
CA VAL A 317 22.53 2.90 23.53
C VAL A 317 22.66 4.29 22.92
N ILE A 318 22.84 5.30 23.78
CA ILE A 318 22.81 6.73 23.40
C ILE A 318 24.19 7.32 23.09
N THR A 319 25.29 6.63 23.44
CA THR A 319 26.65 7.07 23.11
C THR A 319 27.56 5.90 22.76
N THR A 320 28.56 6.13 21.90
CA THR A 320 29.52 5.09 21.51
C THR A 320 30.41 4.63 22.67
N GLY A 321 30.59 5.44 23.72
CA GLY A 321 31.34 5.04 24.91
C GLY A 321 30.62 4.00 25.77
N HIS A 322 29.34 3.76 25.51
CA HIS A 322 28.53 2.74 26.17
C HIS A 322 28.51 1.40 25.42
N ILE A 323 29.12 1.33 24.23
CA ILE A 323 29.26 0.09 23.46
C ILE A 323 30.49 -0.66 23.97
N VAL A 324 30.27 -1.83 24.56
CA VAL A 324 31.26 -2.68 25.22
C VAL A 324 31.11 -4.11 24.71
N GLY A 325 32.22 -4.84 24.64
CA GLY A 325 32.16 -6.27 24.35
C GLY A 325 31.78 -6.61 22.92
N ALA A 326 30.85 -7.56 22.78
CA ALA A 326 30.51 -8.18 21.52
C ALA A 326 29.20 -7.62 20.97
N ASN A 327 29.28 -7.01 19.78
CA ASN A 327 28.12 -6.43 19.11
C ASN A 327 28.06 -6.89 17.65
N SER A 328 26.84 -6.97 17.12
CA SER A 328 26.61 -7.18 15.70
C SER A 328 27.25 -6.07 14.87
N TYR A 329 27.92 -6.44 13.78
CA TYR A 329 28.49 -5.48 12.84
C TYR A 329 27.41 -4.64 12.17
N HIS A 330 26.34 -5.29 11.71
CA HIS A 330 25.20 -4.65 11.06
C HIS A 330 23.93 -5.14 11.73
N VAL A 331 23.23 -4.27 12.45
CA VAL A 331 22.00 -4.65 13.17
C VAL A 331 20.90 -5.06 12.21
N VAL A 332 20.76 -4.35 11.09
CA VAL A 332 19.79 -4.63 10.03
C VAL A 332 20.52 -4.69 8.69
N THR A 333 20.12 -5.62 7.84
CA THR A 333 20.59 -5.70 6.45
C THR A 333 19.44 -5.87 5.49
N ALA A 334 19.60 -5.32 4.28
CA ALA A 334 18.68 -5.51 3.17
C ALA A 334 19.52 -5.87 1.94
N ASP A 335 19.39 -7.12 1.45
CA ASP A 335 20.11 -7.58 0.27
C ASP A 335 19.21 -7.51 -0.96
N GLY A 336 19.31 -6.39 -1.69
CA GLY A 336 18.63 -6.23 -2.98
C GLY A 336 19.46 -6.69 -4.18
N THR A 337 20.61 -7.35 -3.95
CA THR A 337 21.57 -7.71 -5.02
C THR A 337 21.59 -9.20 -5.33
N THR A 338 21.29 -10.05 -4.35
CA THR A 338 21.15 -11.49 -4.54
C THR A 338 19.70 -11.90 -4.35
N GLY A 339 18.99 -12.20 -5.45
CA GLY A 339 17.60 -12.65 -5.41
C GLY A 339 16.60 -11.54 -5.75
N THR A 340 15.51 -11.45 -4.98
CA THR A 340 14.44 -10.47 -5.21
C THR A 340 14.87 -9.08 -4.76
N SER A 341 14.71 -8.08 -5.63
CA SER A 341 15.02 -6.69 -5.31
C SER A 341 14.22 -6.19 -4.11
N ILE A 342 14.88 -5.45 -3.22
CA ILE A 342 14.22 -4.61 -2.23
C ILE A 342 13.56 -3.44 -2.97
N THR A 343 12.27 -3.24 -2.74
CA THR A 343 11.47 -2.16 -3.34
C THR A 343 10.80 -1.37 -2.23
N GLY A 344 10.08 -0.28 -2.56
CA GLY A 344 9.33 0.51 -1.56
C GLY A 344 8.23 -0.26 -0.81
N ILE A 345 7.96 -1.51 -1.18
CA ILE A 345 7.05 -2.42 -0.47
C ILE A 345 7.72 -3.01 0.78
N THR A 346 9.05 -3.19 0.76
CA THR A 346 9.77 -3.61 1.97
C THR A 346 9.78 -2.44 2.94
N ILE A 347 9.03 -2.57 4.03
CA ILE A 347 8.88 -1.52 5.03
C ILE A 347 9.59 -1.96 6.31
N LEU A 348 10.32 -1.03 6.92
CA LEU A 348 10.78 -1.11 8.30
C LEU A 348 10.41 0.22 8.97
N ASP A 349 9.43 0.18 9.87
CA ASP A 349 8.82 1.38 10.45
C ASP A 349 8.57 1.19 11.95
N GLY A 350 8.77 2.24 12.75
CA GLY A 350 8.52 2.22 14.19
C GLY A 350 9.60 1.61 15.06
N PHE A 351 10.85 1.59 14.58
CA PHE A 351 11.99 1.01 15.30
C PHE A 351 13.04 2.06 15.68
N ILE A 352 13.65 1.86 16.84
CA ILE A 352 14.93 2.48 17.21
C ILE A 352 16.02 1.44 16.95
N ILE A 353 17.06 1.79 16.20
CA ILE A 353 18.16 0.87 15.86
C ILE A 353 19.45 1.37 16.54
N THR A 354 20.10 0.52 17.33
CA THR A 354 21.26 0.94 18.14
C THR A 354 22.30 -0.19 18.35
N ALA A 355 23.43 0.14 18.97
CA ALA A 355 24.46 -0.81 19.42
C ALA A 355 25.12 -1.65 18.31
N GLY A 356 25.11 -1.20 17.05
CA GLY A 356 25.91 -1.82 15.98
C GLY A 356 27.38 -1.41 16.04
N GLN A 357 28.32 -2.34 15.81
CA GLN A 357 29.76 -2.09 15.93
C GLN A 357 30.53 -2.49 14.66
N ALA A 358 30.31 -1.79 13.54
CA ALA A 358 30.94 -2.06 12.24
C ALA A 358 32.45 -1.69 12.16
N ASN A 359 33.29 -2.25 13.03
CA ASN A 359 34.75 -1.98 13.10
C ASN A 359 35.60 -2.89 12.18
N GLY A 360 34.97 -3.63 11.27
CA GLY A 360 35.66 -4.50 10.31
C GLY A 360 36.58 -3.74 9.34
N LYS A 361 37.77 -4.29 9.07
CA LYS A 361 38.72 -3.71 8.10
C LYS A 361 38.16 -3.76 6.66
N PHE A 362 38.46 -2.76 5.84
CA PHE A 362 38.19 -2.76 4.38
C PHE A 362 38.60 -4.10 3.74
N GLY A 363 37.66 -4.80 3.09
CA GLY A 363 37.93 -6.03 2.31
C GLY A 363 37.57 -7.37 2.96
N GLN A 364 36.95 -7.39 4.13
CA GLN A 364 36.32 -8.59 4.71
C GLN A 364 34.88 -8.79 4.19
N PRO A 365 34.24 -9.97 4.34
CA PRO A 365 32.84 -10.18 3.92
C PRO A 365 31.82 -9.21 4.53
N SER A 366 32.23 -8.45 5.55
CA SER A 366 31.49 -7.37 6.23
C SER A 366 31.12 -6.16 5.35
N TRP A 367 31.54 -6.15 4.06
CA TRP A 367 31.30 -5.08 3.09
C TRP A 367 30.29 -5.45 1.99
N ARG A 368 29.29 -6.29 2.28
CA ARG A 368 28.07 -6.21 1.48
C ARG A 368 27.54 -4.79 1.62
N ARG A 369 27.05 -4.19 0.54
CA ARG A 369 26.57 -2.80 0.53
C ARG A 369 25.30 -2.71 1.39
N VAL A 370 25.50 -2.68 2.70
CA VAL A 370 24.47 -2.46 3.70
C VAL A 370 24.17 -0.97 3.66
N PHE A 371 22.96 -0.62 3.24
CA PHE A 371 22.44 0.71 3.52
C PHE A 371 22.26 0.80 5.04
N THR A 372 23.14 1.54 5.71
CA THR A 372 22.83 2.04 7.05
C THR A 372 21.63 2.96 6.89
N VAL A 373 20.44 2.46 7.22
CA VAL A 373 19.28 3.33 7.40
C VAL A 373 19.53 4.11 8.69
N MET A 374 20.05 5.33 8.57
CA MET A 374 19.83 6.34 9.61
C MET A 374 18.34 6.68 9.55
N VAL A 375 17.54 5.97 10.34
CA VAL A 375 16.17 6.41 10.64
C VAL A 375 16.31 7.70 11.44
N ARG A 376 15.64 8.77 11.00
CA ARG A 376 15.64 10.05 11.72
C ARG A 376 15.14 9.81 13.14
N ALA A 377 15.99 10.06 14.12
CA ALA A 377 15.53 10.47 15.43
C ALA A 377 15.44 12.00 15.39
N TRP A 378 14.20 12.49 15.58
CA TRP A 378 13.77 13.89 15.68
C TRP A 378 13.63 14.68 14.37
#